data_AF-A0A257JCD2-F1
#
_entry.id   AF-A0A257JCD2-F1
#
_cell.length_a   1.000
_cell.length_b   1.000
_cell.length_c   1.000
_cell.angle_alpha   90.00
_cell.angle_beta   90.00
_cell.angle_gamma   90.00
#
_symmetry.space_group_name_H-M   'P 1'
#
loop_
_entity.id
_entity.type
_entity.pdbx_description
1 polymer ?
#
loop_
_entity_poly.entity_id
_entity_poly.type
_entity_poly.pdbx_seq_one_letter_code
_entity_poly.pdbx_strand_id
1 'polypeptide(L)'
;FLWTHYYDEKMAEGIDFEARGFANKTKNVVIRDGKTYTYYEKSYDLGHVELLGYIGGLNSTASWLSRSDLLMAVEHAGFKIQKIVEDPVIEGVRMPALNILATTRRRALLAGMRCGRWMVVRPDRRTLLSGSA
;
A
#
# COMPACT_ATOMS: atom_id res chain seq x y z
N PHE A 1 7.66 7.51 -3.71
CA PHE A 1 7.62 6.67 -2.49
C PHE A 1 6.20 6.14 -2.36
N LEU A 2 6.04 4.87 -2.05
CA LEU A 2 4.75 4.26 -1.70
C LEU A 2 4.86 3.78 -0.25
N TRP A 3 4.01 4.30 0.63
CA TRP A 3 3.81 3.72 1.95
C TRP A 3 2.48 2.96 1.93
N THR A 4 2.48 1.70 2.33
CA THR A 4 1.26 0.90 2.38
C THR A 4 1.43 -0.26 3.35
N HIS A 5 0.30 -0.72 3.88
CA HIS A 5 0.23 -2.00 4.54
C HIS A 5 0.10 -3.16 3.55
N TYR A 6 0.40 -4.37 4.03
CA TYR A 6 0.20 -5.62 3.31
C TYR A 6 -0.42 -6.66 4.26
N TYR A 7 -1.07 -7.67 3.68
CA TYR A 7 -1.64 -8.77 4.44
C TYR A 7 -0.54 -9.69 4.96
N ASP A 8 -0.56 -9.92 6.27
CA ASP A 8 0.27 -10.89 6.99
C ASP A 8 -0.65 -11.78 7.81
N GLU A 9 -0.64 -13.07 7.53
CA GLU A 9 -1.58 -14.03 8.11
C GLU A 9 -1.43 -14.15 9.63
N LYS A 10 -0.20 -14.14 10.14
CA LYS A 10 0.07 -14.27 11.57
C LYS A 10 -0.46 -13.07 12.35
N MET A 11 -0.25 -11.86 11.82
CA MET A 11 -0.75 -10.64 12.44
C MET A 11 -2.27 -10.49 12.31
N ALA A 12 -2.83 -10.90 11.18
CA ALA A 12 -4.27 -10.91 10.97
C ALA A 12 -5.00 -11.86 11.94
N GLU A 13 -4.33 -12.91 12.42
CA GLU A 13 -4.88 -13.86 13.39
C GLU A 13 -4.56 -13.52 14.83
N GLY A 14 -3.38 -12.95 15.09
CA GLY A 14 -2.89 -12.69 16.44
C GLY A 14 -3.40 -11.41 17.08
N ILE A 15 -4.10 -10.53 16.33
CA ILE A 15 -4.60 -9.25 16.83
C ILE A 15 -6.12 -9.24 16.67
N ASP A 16 -6.87 -9.20 17.78
CA ASP A 16 -8.34 -9.26 17.79
C ASP A 16 -9.02 -8.26 16.84
N PHE A 17 -8.50 -7.03 16.78
CA PHE A 17 -9.01 -6.01 15.86
C PHE A 17 -8.84 -6.42 14.40
N GLU A 18 -7.65 -6.93 14.04
CA GLU A 18 -7.36 -7.38 12.68
C GLU A 18 -8.14 -8.65 12.34
N ALA A 19 -8.23 -9.60 13.28
CA ALA A 19 -8.99 -10.82 13.12
C ALA A 19 -10.47 -10.53 12.82
N ARG A 20 -11.07 -9.53 13.49
CA ARG A 20 -12.43 -9.07 13.17
C ARG A 20 -12.52 -8.39 11.81
N GLY A 21 -11.58 -7.51 11.49
CA GLY A 21 -11.54 -6.81 10.20
C GLY A 21 -11.42 -7.79 9.02
N PHE A 22 -10.71 -8.89 9.23
CA PHE A 22 -10.56 -9.95 8.25
C PHE A 22 -11.50 -11.14 8.48
N ALA A 23 -12.51 -11.08 9.37
CA ALA A 23 -13.29 -12.27 9.77
C ALA A 23 -13.87 -13.08 8.59
N ASN A 24 -14.25 -12.39 7.51
CA ASN A 24 -14.57 -13.00 6.23
C ASN A 24 -13.31 -13.09 5.37
N LYS A 25 -12.30 -13.88 5.79
CA LYS A 25 -10.99 -14.04 5.12
C LYS A 25 -11.11 -14.68 3.73
N THR A 26 -11.83 -14.04 2.83
CA THR A 26 -11.96 -14.52 1.46
C THR A 26 -10.65 -14.20 0.78
N LYS A 27 -9.80 -15.22 0.67
CA LYS A 27 -8.65 -15.19 -0.22
C LYS A 27 -9.19 -15.04 -1.63
N ASN A 28 -9.04 -13.85 -2.19
CA ASN A 28 -9.46 -13.54 -3.54
C ASN A 28 -8.27 -13.68 -4.48
N VAL A 29 -8.51 -14.30 -5.63
CA VAL A 29 -7.52 -14.46 -6.70
C VAL A 29 -7.98 -13.69 -7.91
N VAL A 30 -7.11 -12.82 -8.44
CA VAL A 30 -7.39 -12.04 -9.66
C VAL A 30 -6.25 -12.19 -10.65
N ILE A 31 -6.59 -12.29 -11.94
CA ILE A 31 -5.61 -12.33 -13.03
C ILE A 31 -5.61 -10.96 -13.73
N ARG A 32 -4.44 -10.35 -13.86
CA ARG A 32 -4.22 -9.07 -14.56
C ARG A 32 -3.00 -9.20 -15.46
N ASP A 33 -3.18 -8.98 -16.76
CA ASP A 33 -2.15 -9.12 -17.81
C ASP A 33 -1.34 -10.42 -17.69
N GLY A 34 -2.02 -11.54 -17.47
CA GLY A 34 -1.41 -12.87 -17.31
C GLY A 34 -0.70 -13.12 -15.97
N LYS A 35 -0.73 -12.15 -15.04
CA LYS A 35 -0.21 -12.33 -13.68
C LYS A 35 -1.35 -12.58 -12.69
N THR A 36 -1.13 -13.55 -11.82
CA THR A 36 -2.07 -13.92 -10.75
C THR A 36 -1.70 -13.18 -9.48
N TYR A 37 -2.67 -12.53 -8.85
CA TYR A 37 -2.53 -11.82 -7.59
C TYR A 37 -3.48 -12.39 -6.56
N THR A 38 -3.00 -12.53 -5.33
CA THR A 38 -3.84 -12.82 -4.17
C THR A 38 -4.08 -11.54 -3.37
N TYR A 39 -5.33 -11.25 -3.06
CA TYR A 39 -5.70 -10.22 -2.10
C TYR A 39 -6.71 -10.72 -1.08
N TYR A 40 -6.80 -9.99 0.03
CA TYR A 40 -7.68 -10.25 1.15
C TYR A 40 -8.49 -8.99 1.40
N GLU A 41 -9.79 -9.13 1.64
CA GLU A 41 -10.63 -7.98 1.95
C GLU A 41 -10.64 -7.74 3.45
N LYS A 42 -10.20 -6.55 3.86
CA LYS A 42 -10.38 -6.06 5.22
C LYS A 42 -11.65 -5.22 5.25
N SER A 43 -12.55 -5.55 6.16
CA SER A 43 -13.68 -4.69 6.54
C SER A 43 -13.24 -3.74 7.65
N TYR A 44 -13.55 -2.46 7.49
CA TYR A 44 -13.42 -1.45 8.52
C TYR A 44 -14.79 -1.15 9.10
N ASP A 45 -14.87 -1.09 10.42
CA ASP A 45 -16.04 -0.53 11.08
C ASP A 45 -16.11 0.98 10.77
N LEU A 46 -17.20 1.38 10.11
CA LEU A 46 -17.44 2.78 9.75
C LEU A 46 -17.68 3.67 10.98
N GLY A 47 -17.98 3.10 12.14
CA GLY A 47 -18.04 3.83 13.41
C GLY A 47 -16.72 4.52 13.78
N HIS A 48 -15.60 4.12 13.16
CA HIS A 48 -14.31 4.77 13.33
C HIS A 48 -14.03 5.89 12.32
N VAL A 49 -14.80 6.01 11.23
CA VAL A 49 -14.61 7.07 10.22
C VAL A 49 -14.91 8.45 10.80
N GLU A 50 -15.76 8.51 11.82
CA GLU A 50 -16.09 9.74 12.55
C GLU A 50 -15.06 10.10 13.64
N LEU A 51 -14.10 9.22 13.95
CA LEU A 51 -13.06 9.51 14.93
C LEU A 51 -12.04 10.52 14.40
N LEU A 52 -11.76 11.54 15.19
CA LEU A 52 -10.65 12.48 14.97
C LEU A 52 -9.33 11.70 14.89
N GLY A 53 -8.77 11.59 13.68
CA GLY A 53 -7.51 10.88 13.41
C GLY A 53 -7.65 9.63 12.53
N TYR A 54 -8.86 9.29 12.06
CA TYR A 54 -9.02 8.25 11.05
C TYR A 54 -8.32 8.64 9.73
N ILE A 55 -7.34 7.83 9.35
CA ILE A 55 -6.56 7.99 8.10
C ILE A 55 -6.85 6.87 7.09
N GLY A 56 -7.91 6.09 7.31
CA GLY A 56 -8.36 5.08 6.36
C GLY A 56 -9.21 5.69 5.23
N GLY A 57 -9.43 4.93 4.16
CA GLY A 57 -10.32 5.35 3.09
C GLY A 57 -11.78 5.48 3.55
N LEU A 58 -12.61 6.14 2.76
CA LEU A 58 -14.06 6.30 3.05
C LEU A 58 -14.87 5.01 2.84
N ASN A 59 -14.22 3.96 2.31
CA ASN A 59 -14.88 2.68 2.06
C ASN A 59 -14.85 1.83 3.32
N SER A 60 -15.94 1.12 3.57
CA SER A 60 -16.03 0.10 4.61
C SER A 60 -15.15 -1.11 4.35
N THR A 61 -14.52 -1.21 3.18
CA THR A 61 -13.61 -2.30 2.83
C THR A 61 -12.36 -1.80 2.11
N ALA A 62 -11.25 -2.54 2.25
CA ALA A 62 -10.07 -2.40 1.41
C ALA A 62 -9.50 -3.75 1.01
N SER A 63 -8.93 -3.81 -0.19
CA SER A 63 -8.18 -4.96 -0.68
C SER A 63 -6.72 -4.86 -0.24
N TRP A 64 -6.25 -5.89 0.46
CA TRP A 64 -4.90 -6.01 0.97
C TRP A 64 -4.18 -7.14 0.24
N LEU A 65 -3.12 -6.82 -0.50
CA LEU A 65 -2.28 -7.81 -1.16
C LEU A 65 -1.37 -8.50 -0.14
N SER A 66 -0.96 -9.74 -0.43
CA SER A 66 0.20 -10.33 0.23
C SER A 66 1.44 -9.48 -0.03
N ARG A 67 2.47 -9.58 0.81
CA ARG A 67 3.73 -8.85 0.59
C ARG A 67 4.32 -9.12 -0.80
N SER A 68 4.35 -10.39 -1.22
CA SER A 68 4.86 -10.78 -2.54
C SER A 68 4.04 -10.21 -3.69
N ASP A 69 2.71 -10.28 -3.59
CA ASP A 69 1.81 -9.78 -4.63
C ASP A 69 1.87 -8.26 -4.74
N LEU A 70 2.04 -7.55 -3.61
CA LEU A 70 2.24 -6.11 -3.59
C LEU A 70 3.51 -5.69 -4.34
N LEU A 71 4.65 -6.34 -4.06
CA LEU A 71 5.91 -6.01 -4.72
C LEU A 71 5.85 -6.35 -6.22
N MET A 72 5.26 -7.50 -6.56
CA MET A 72 5.01 -7.87 -7.95
C MET A 72 4.09 -6.86 -8.66
N ALA A 73 3.07 -6.33 -7.99
CA ALA A 73 2.17 -5.32 -8.56
C ALA A 73 2.91 -4.02 -8.87
N VAL A 74 3.81 -3.57 -7.98
CA VAL A 74 4.65 -2.39 -8.19
C VAL A 74 5.55 -2.57 -9.41
N GLU A 75 6.20 -3.72 -9.54
CA GLU A 75 7.04 -4.02 -10.69
C GLU A 75 6.24 -4.16 -11.98
N HIS A 76 5.08 -4.80 -11.91
CA HIS A 76 4.17 -4.93 -13.04
C HIS A 76 3.67 -3.57 -13.55
N ALA A 77 3.44 -2.62 -12.64
CA ALA A 77 3.09 -1.24 -12.99
C ALA A 77 4.24 -0.46 -13.66
N GLY A 78 5.40 -1.09 -13.92
CA GLY A 78 6.53 -0.50 -14.64
C GLY A 78 7.48 0.31 -13.76
N PHE A 79 7.42 0.11 -12.45
CA PHE A 79 8.37 0.67 -11.50
C PHE A 79 9.48 -0.34 -11.17
N LYS A 80 10.72 0.10 -11.13
CA LYS A 80 11.83 -0.67 -10.58
C LYS A 80 12.01 -0.31 -9.11
N ILE A 81 11.80 -1.29 -8.23
CA ILE A 81 12.03 -1.14 -6.79
C ILE A 81 13.53 -0.91 -6.54
N GLN A 82 13.87 0.15 -5.80
CA GLN A 82 15.24 0.50 -5.42
C GLN A 82 15.52 0.14 -3.96
N LYS A 83 14.55 0.38 -3.08
CA LYS A 83 14.66 0.12 -1.64
C LYS A 83 13.29 -0.17 -1.06
N ILE A 84 13.26 -1.10 -0.13
CA ILE A 84 12.11 -1.38 0.75
C ILE A 84 12.60 -1.13 2.18
N VAL A 85 11.82 -0.39 2.95
CA VAL A 85 12.03 -0.19 4.40
C VAL A 85 10.75 -0.62 5.08
N GLU A 86 10.84 -1.62 5.95
CA GLU A 86 9.69 -2.05 6.75
C GLU A 86 9.59 -1.17 7.99
N ASP A 87 8.36 -0.78 8.32
CA ASP A 87 8.12 -0.08 9.57
C ASP A 87 8.28 -1.09 10.72
N PRO A 88 8.80 -0.66 11.88
CA PRO A 88 8.87 -1.53 13.04
C PRO A 88 7.47 -2.02 13.38
N VAL A 89 7.36 -3.35 13.50
CA VAL A 89 6.16 -4.00 14.02
C VAL A 89 6.08 -3.68 15.51
N ILE A 90 4.97 -3.06 15.90
CA ILE A 90 4.64 -2.86 17.31
C ILE A 90 3.64 -3.96 17.63
N GLU A 91 4.06 -4.93 18.44
CA GLU A 91 3.24 -6.09 18.79
C GLU A 91 1.87 -5.66 19.32
N GLY A 92 0.82 -6.30 18.83
CA GLY A 92 -0.57 -6.08 19.27
C GLY A 92 -1.23 -4.81 18.75
N VAL A 93 -0.54 -3.94 17.99
CA VAL A 93 -1.07 -2.61 17.64
C VAL A 93 -1.56 -2.50 16.20
N ARG A 94 -0.88 -3.11 15.22
CA ARG A 94 -1.21 -2.90 13.80
C ARG A 94 -0.60 -3.95 12.86
N MET A 95 -1.20 -4.06 11.68
CA MET A 95 -0.60 -4.76 10.54
C MET A 95 0.73 -4.14 10.11
N PRO A 96 1.65 -4.94 9.56
CA PRO A 96 2.92 -4.44 9.06
C PRO A 96 2.69 -3.45 7.90
N ALA A 97 3.60 -2.48 7.82
CA ALA A 97 3.65 -1.49 6.77
C ALA A 97 5.06 -1.43 6.18
N LEU A 98 5.15 -1.00 4.93
CA LEU A 98 6.43 -0.82 4.27
C LEU A 98 6.44 0.45 3.42
N ASN A 99 7.63 1.02 3.32
CA ASN A 99 7.99 2.15 2.48
C ASN A 99 8.77 1.63 1.26
N ILE A 100 8.23 1.81 0.06
CA ILE A 100 8.87 1.46 -1.21
C ILE A 100 9.40 2.72 -1.88
N LEU A 101 10.71 2.77 -2.07
CA LEU A 101 11.34 3.66 -3.04
C LEU A 101 11.45 2.92 -4.36
N ALA A 102 10.72 3.40 -5.37
CA ALA A 102 10.76 2.84 -6.72
C ALA A 102 10.90 3.96 -7.76
N THR A 103 11.54 3.64 -8.88
CA THR A 103 11.80 4.56 -9.99
C THR A 103 11.24 3.98 -11.29
N THR A 104 10.74 4.81 -12.19
CA THR A 104 10.38 4.36 -13.56
C THR A 104 11.33 4.96 -14.58
N ARG A 105 11.65 4.22 -15.64
CA ARG A 105 12.44 4.71 -16.79
C ARG A 105 11.60 5.44 -17.83
N ARG A 106 10.27 5.45 -17.71
CA ARG A 106 9.39 6.11 -18.68
C ARG A 106 9.38 7.62 -18.44
N ARG A 107 9.90 8.40 -19.41
CA ARG A 107 9.48 9.80 -19.59
C ARG A 107 7.95 9.81 -19.60
N ALA A 108 7.35 10.67 -18.79
CA ALA A 108 5.92 10.75 -18.55
C ALA A 108 5.10 10.70 -19.86
N LEU A 109 4.53 9.52 -20.16
CA LEU A 109 3.31 9.38 -20.94
C LEU A 109 2.19 9.08 -19.92
N LEU A 110 1.94 10.05 -19.05
CA LEU A 110 0.76 10.09 -18.19
C LEU A 110 -0.34 10.90 -18.91
N ALA A 111 -0.65 10.49 -20.14
CA ALA A 111 -1.83 10.92 -20.87
C ALA A 111 -2.68 9.67 -21.10
N GLY A 112 -3.60 9.35 -20.20
CA GLY A 112 -4.66 8.39 -20.50
C GLY A 112 -5.17 7.51 -19.36
N MET A 113 -4.41 7.26 -18.29
CA MET A 113 -4.92 6.44 -17.20
C MET A 113 -5.62 7.29 -16.15
N ARG A 114 -6.95 7.42 -16.28
CA ARG A 114 -7.86 7.75 -15.17
C ARG A 114 -7.88 6.57 -14.19
N CYS A 115 -6.82 6.44 -13.40
CA CYS A 115 -6.83 5.61 -12.20
C CYS A 115 -6.80 6.56 -11.00
N GLY A 116 -7.67 6.32 -10.03
CA GLY A 116 -7.97 7.22 -8.91
C GLY A 116 -6.72 7.88 -8.32
N ARG A 117 -6.78 9.20 -8.20
CA ARG A 117 -5.90 10.13 -7.49
C ARG A 117 -4.77 9.49 -6.64
N TRP A 118 -3.69 9.04 -7.29
CA TRP A 118 -2.44 8.71 -6.61
C TRP A 118 -1.65 10.00 -6.38
N MET A 119 -1.43 10.38 -5.12
CA MET A 119 -0.61 11.54 -4.78
C MET A 119 0.87 11.18 -5.00
N VAL A 120 1.36 11.44 -6.22
CA VAL A 120 2.78 11.41 -6.52
C VAL A 120 3.40 12.70 -5.99
N VAL A 121 3.90 12.68 -4.76
CA VAL A 121 4.77 13.75 -4.27
C VAL A 121 6.11 13.65 -5.01
N ARG A 122 6.31 14.52 -5.99
CA ARG A 122 7.64 14.72 -6.59
C ARG A 122 8.48 15.55 -5.62
N PRO A 123 9.67 15.12 -5.21
CA PRO A 123 10.61 16.05 -4.62
C PRO A 123 11.01 17.07 -5.70
N ASP A 124 10.76 18.35 -5.43
CA ASP A 124 11.21 19.45 -6.28
C ASP A 124 12.75 19.47 -6.29
N ARG A 125 13.35 19.45 -7.48
CA ARG A 125 14.81 19.52 -7.69
C ARG A 125 15.32 20.97 -7.70
N ARG A 126 14.74 21.87 -6.90
CA ARG A 126 15.16 23.29 -6.84
C ARG A 126 15.83 23.77 -5.56
N THR A 127 16.07 22.92 -4.56
CA THR A 127 16.71 23.36 -3.31
C THR A 127 18.07 22.72 -2.99
N LEU A 128 18.70 22.06 -3.95
CA LEU A 128 20.11 21.68 -3.84
C LEU A 128 20.88 22.40 -4.94
N LEU A 129 21.31 23.63 -4.66
CA LEU A 129 22.49 24.33 -5.23
C LEU A 129 22.40 25.83 -4.87
N SER A 130 22.83 26.20 -3.66
CA SER A 130 23.60 27.43 -3.40
C SER A 130 24.07 27.40 -1.95
N GLY A 131 25.38 27.26 -1.79
CA GLY A 131 26.04 27.15 -0.49
C GLY A 131 27.53 26.95 -0.68
N SER A 132 28.14 27.78 -1.52
CA SER A 132 29.59 27.94 -1.60
C SER A 132 29.89 29.42 -1.82
N ALA A 133 30.19 30.08 -0.71
CA ALA A 133 31.11 31.21 -0.54
C ALA A 133 31.12 31.55 0.95
#